data_AF-A0ABD2SDZ8-F1
#
_entry.id   AF-A0ABD2SDZ8-F1
#
_cell.length_a   1.000
_cell.length_b   1.000
_cell.length_c   1.000
_cell.angle_alpha   90.00
_cell.angle_beta   90.00
_cell.angle_gamma   90.00
#
_symmetry.space_group_name_H-M   'P 1'
#
loop_
_entity.id
_entity.type
_entity.pdbx_description
1 polymer ?
#
loop_
_entity_poly.entity_id
_entity_poly.type
_entity_poly.pdbx_seq_one_letter_code
_entity_poly.pdbx_strand_id
1 'polypeptide(L)'
;MATRLKALPFSFGAHFLALIAAIMVLVWSIHFRGGLAWEAENKNLIFNIHPVLMLIGFIILGGEAIISYKSFPLEKQVKKKIHLVLHAIALILGIIGICAAFKNHNESNIPNLYSLHSWIGIGVITLYGIQWIYGFVVFFYLEVVLKSDAIHFPGMCFWECLYMSWLLAMRV
;
A
#
# COMPACT_ATOMS: atom_id res chain seq x y z
N MET A 1 -18.98 8.91 21.10
CA MET A 1 -19.75 8.02 20.20
C MET A 1 -20.46 8.77 19.06
N ALA A 2 -20.01 9.96 18.63
CA ALA A 2 -20.77 10.81 17.70
C ALA A 2 -20.26 10.83 16.23
N THR A 3 -19.14 10.18 15.91
CA THR A 3 -18.51 10.24 14.58
C THR A 3 -18.75 9.01 13.70
N ARG A 4 -19.33 7.93 14.23
CA ARG A 4 -19.44 6.63 13.54
C ARG A 4 -20.39 6.64 12.34
N LEU A 5 -21.47 7.42 12.41
CA LEU A 5 -22.52 7.46 11.38
C LEU A 5 -22.12 8.23 10.12
N LYS A 6 -21.17 9.18 10.21
CA LYS A 6 -20.74 10.00 9.05
C LYS A 6 -19.68 9.35 8.18
N ALA A 7 -18.92 8.38 8.70
CA ALA A 7 -17.81 7.74 7.99
C ALA A 7 -18.18 6.44 7.25
N LEU A 8 -19.31 5.81 7.61
CA LEU A 8 -19.79 4.57 7.00
C LEU A 8 -20.02 4.64 5.48
N PRO A 9 -20.75 5.65 4.93
CA PRO A 9 -21.01 5.69 3.48
C PRO A 9 -19.72 5.87 2.66
N PHE A 10 -18.74 6.60 3.19
CA PHE A 10 -17.44 6.78 2.55
C PHE A 10 -16.64 5.47 2.50
N SER A 11 -16.67 4.68 3.59
CA SER A 11 -16.01 3.36 3.62
C SER A 11 -16.62 2.41 2.58
N PHE A 12 -17.95 2.34 2.50
CA PHE A 12 -18.63 1.51 1.49
C PHE A 12 -18.27 1.92 0.06
N GLY A 13 -18.22 3.23 -0.22
CA GLY A 13 -17.76 3.74 -1.51
C GLY A 13 -16.32 3.32 -1.82
N ALA A 14 -15.41 3.45 -0.85
CA ALA A 14 -14.02 3.04 -0.99
C ALA A 14 -13.87 1.54 -1.26
N HIS A 15 -14.55 0.68 -0.50
CA HIS A 15 -14.50 -0.78 -0.71
C HIS A 15 -15.08 -1.17 -2.07
N PHE A 16 -16.17 -0.53 -2.52
CA PHE A 16 -16.76 -0.79 -3.83
C PHE A 16 -15.82 -0.43 -4.97
N LEU A 17 -15.19 0.75 -4.89
CA LEU A 17 -14.20 1.18 -5.88
C LEU A 17 -12.96 0.28 -5.86
N ALA A 18 -12.48 -0.13 -4.68
CA ALA A 18 -11.37 -1.06 -4.54
C ALA A 18 -11.69 -2.42 -5.17
N LEU A 19 -12.91 -2.95 -4.96
CA LEU A 19 -13.35 -4.20 -5.57
C LEU A 19 -13.38 -4.10 -7.11
N ILE A 20 -13.94 -3.02 -7.66
CA ILE A 20 -13.96 -2.79 -9.11
C ILE A 20 -12.53 -2.70 -9.65
N ALA A 21 -11.66 -1.91 -9.02
CA ALA A 21 -10.28 -1.74 -9.45
C ALA A 21 -9.51 -3.07 -9.42
N ALA A 22 -9.71 -3.90 -8.40
CA ALA A 22 -9.14 -5.23 -8.31
C ALA A 22 -9.62 -6.16 -9.43
N ILE A 23 -10.93 -6.17 -9.73
CA ILE A 23 -11.47 -6.96 -10.83
C ILE A 23 -10.89 -6.49 -12.17
N MET A 24 -10.85 -5.18 -12.39
CA MET A 24 -10.33 -4.60 -13.64
C MET A 24 -8.86 -4.96 -13.88
N VAL A 25 -7.99 -4.85 -12.86
CA VAL A 25 -6.57 -5.20 -13.02
C VAL A 25 -6.39 -6.71 -13.26
N LEU A 26 -7.18 -7.55 -12.60
CA LEU A 26 -7.12 -9.00 -12.81
C LEU A 26 -7.61 -9.39 -14.21
N VAL A 27 -8.72 -8.83 -14.67
CA VAL A 27 -9.22 -9.04 -16.04
C VAL A 27 -8.20 -8.55 -17.05
N TRP A 28 -7.61 -7.37 -16.86
CA TRP A 28 -6.56 -6.85 -17.72
C TRP A 28 -5.35 -7.79 -17.78
N SER A 29 -4.83 -8.21 -16.63
CA SER A 29 -3.64 -9.07 -16.57
C SER A 29 -3.88 -10.49 -17.08
N ILE A 30 -5.03 -11.09 -16.76
CA ILE A 30 -5.33 -12.49 -17.10
C ILE A 30 -5.88 -12.60 -18.52
N HIS A 31 -6.92 -11.84 -18.85
CA HIS A 31 -7.63 -11.97 -20.12
C HIS A 31 -6.91 -11.26 -21.27
N PHE A 32 -6.47 -10.01 -21.05
CA PHE A 32 -5.89 -9.21 -22.14
C PHE A 32 -4.37 -9.36 -22.26
N ARG A 33 -3.67 -9.63 -21.16
CA ARG A 33 -2.20 -9.72 -21.13
C ARG A 33 -1.66 -11.15 -21.04
N GLY A 34 -2.54 -12.15 -21.07
CA GLY A 34 -2.18 -13.56 -21.21
C GLY A 34 -1.82 -14.28 -19.91
N GLY A 35 -1.97 -13.65 -18.74
CA GLY A 35 -1.77 -14.29 -17.44
C GLY A 35 -0.67 -13.67 -16.56
N LEU A 36 -0.35 -14.39 -15.48
CA LEU A 36 0.63 -14.02 -14.47
C LEU A 36 1.58 -15.20 -14.26
N ALA A 37 2.88 -14.98 -14.48
CA ALA A 37 3.88 -16.03 -14.29
C ALA A 37 5.19 -15.42 -13.77
N TRP A 38 5.74 -16.01 -12.70
CA TRP A 38 7.04 -15.56 -12.15
C TRP A 38 8.21 -15.96 -13.05
N GLU A 39 8.04 -17.03 -13.81
CA GLU A 39 8.97 -17.53 -14.82
C GLU A 39 8.19 -17.85 -16.08
N ALA A 40 8.60 -17.26 -17.20
CA ALA A 40 8.01 -17.50 -18.50
C ALA A 40 9.01 -17.16 -19.60
N GLU A 41 8.85 -17.80 -20.77
CA GLU A 41 9.56 -17.40 -22.00
C GLU A 41 9.14 -15.97 -22.40
N ASN A 42 7.83 -15.69 -22.40
CA ASN A 42 7.31 -14.36 -22.61
C ASN A 42 7.42 -13.52 -21.33
N LYS A 43 8.44 -12.66 -21.28
CA LYS A 43 8.75 -11.80 -20.13
C LYS A 43 7.63 -10.84 -19.76
N ASN A 44 6.71 -10.53 -20.67
CA ASN A 44 5.54 -9.69 -20.36
C ASN A 44 4.64 -10.28 -19.26
N LEU A 45 4.60 -11.62 -19.13
CA LEU A 45 3.84 -12.30 -18.08
C LEU A 45 4.40 -12.04 -16.68
N ILE A 46 5.73 -11.87 -16.58
CA ILE A 46 6.43 -11.48 -15.36
C ILE A 46 6.07 -10.03 -15.00
N PHE A 47 6.05 -9.15 -16.01
CA PHE A 47 5.66 -7.76 -15.79
C PHE A 47 4.21 -7.62 -15.31
N ASN A 48 3.28 -8.45 -15.77
CA ASN A 48 1.87 -8.37 -15.34
C ASN A 48 1.68 -8.58 -13.82
N ILE A 49 2.64 -9.21 -13.13
CA ILE A 49 2.65 -9.34 -11.66
C ILE A 49 2.82 -7.98 -10.98
N HIS A 50 3.63 -7.09 -11.56
CA HIS A 50 3.88 -5.76 -11.03
C HIS A 50 2.59 -4.95 -10.79
N PRO A 51 1.76 -4.63 -11.81
CA PRO A 51 0.57 -3.80 -11.60
C PRO A 51 -0.48 -4.48 -10.70
N VAL A 52 -0.58 -5.81 -10.70
CA VAL A 52 -1.50 -6.54 -9.81
C VAL A 52 -1.07 -6.40 -8.35
N LEU A 53 0.20 -6.64 -8.04
CA LEU A 53 0.71 -6.52 -6.68
C LEU A 53 0.78 -5.06 -6.19
N MET A 54 1.09 -4.12 -7.09
CA MET A 54 1.07 -2.70 -6.74
C MET A 54 -0.36 -2.20 -6.45
N LEU A 55 -1.36 -2.60 -7.24
CA LEU A 55 -2.72 -2.15 -7.01
C LEU A 55 -3.39 -2.86 -5.83
N ILE A 56 -3.42 -4.19 -5.85
CA ILE A 56 -4.13 -4.96 -4.82
C ILE A 56 -3.34 -4.99 -3.51
N GLY A 57 -2.04 -5.27 -3.61
CA GLY A 57 -1.17 -5.40 -2.46
C GLY A 57 -0.83 -4.06 -1.83
N PHE A 58 -0.28 -3.12 -2.60
CA PHE A 58 0.22 -1.87 -2.01
C PHE A 58 -0.89 -0.82 -1.82
N ILE A 59 -1.68 -0.54 -2.86
CA ILE A 59 -2.69 0.54 -2.81
C ILE A 59 -3.94 0.12 -2.03
N ILE A 60 -4.59 -0.98 -2.39
CA ILE A 60 -5.86 -1.40 -1.78
C ILE A 60 -5.65 -1.82 -0.32
N LEU A 61 -4.74 -2.76 -0.02
CA LEU A 61 -4.50 -3.14 1.38
C LEU A 61 -3.91 -2.00 2.20
N GLY A 62 -3.10 -1.12 1.60
CA GLY A 62 -2.63 0.10 2.26
C GLY A 62 -3.78 1.04 2.65
N GLY A 63 -4.79 1.19 1.78
CA GLY A 63 -6.01 1.94 2.08
C GLY A 63 -6.86 1.30 3.17
N GLU A 64 -7.02 -0.03 3.13
CA GLU A 64 -7.72 -0.79 4.18
C GLU A 64 -7.02 -0.66 5.54
N ALA A 65 -5.68 -0.64 5.55
CA ALA A 65 -4.90 -0.43 6.77
C ALA A 65 -5.20 0.93 7.42
N ILE A 66 -5.35 2.00 6.63
CA ILE A 66 -5.70 3.34 7.10
C ILE A 66 -7.13 3.36 7.69
N ILE A 67 -8.09 2.72 7.00
CA ILE A 67 -9.49 2.70 7.41
C ILE A 67 -9.72 1.82 8.65
N SER A 68 -8.89 0.79 8.86
CA SER A 68 -9.03 -0.24 9.91
C SER A 68 -9.27 0.30 11.33
N TYR A 69 -8.66 1.44 11.69
CA TYR A 69 -8.85 2.09 12.99
C TYR A 69 -10.30 2.52 13.27
N LYS A 70 -11.04 2.85 12.21
CA LYS A 70 -12.43 3.33 12.27
C LYS A 70 -13.46 2.24 11.98
N SER A 71 -13.07 1.13 11.35
CA SER A 71 -13.98 0.06 10.93
C SER A 71 -14.59 -0.71 12.12
N PHE A 72 -13.76 -1.09 13.09
CA PHE A 72 -14.22 -1.99 14.18
C PHE A 72 -14.25 -1.30 15.55
N PRO A 73 -15.20 -1.64 16.45
CA PRO A 73 -15.24 -1.14 17.82
C PRO A 73 -14.30 -1.94 18.74
N LEU A 74 -13.07 -2.20 18.30
CA LEU A 74 -12.06 -2.96 19.04
C LEU A 74 -11.26 -2.07 20.00
N GLU A 75 -10.56 -2.70 20.94
CA GLU A 75 -9.59 -2.05 21.81
C GLU A 75 -8.48 -1.36 20.99
N LYS A 76 -7.99 -0.21 21.50
CA LYS A 76 -6.96 0.60 20.83
C LYS A 76 -5.70 -0.21 20.51
N GLN A 77 -5.29 -1.11 21.39
CA GLN A 77 -4.10 -1.96 21.21
C GLN A 77 -4.29 -2.97 20.07
N VAL A 78 -5.49 -3.52 19.91
CA VAL A 78 -5.81 -4.45 18.81
C VAL A 78 -5.83 -3.71 17.47
N LYS A 79 -6.43 -2.51 17.43
CA LYS A 79 -6.45 -1.67 16.21
C LYS A 79 -5.06 -1.30 15.72
N LYS A 80 -4.17 -0.91 16.65
CA LYS A 80 -2.76 -0.64 16.36
C LYS A 80 -2.09 -1.82 15.67
N LYS A 81 -2.26 -3.03 16.24
CA LYS A 81 -1.66 -4.26 15.69
C LYS A 81 -2.17 -4.57 14.29
N ILE A 82 -3.49 -4.48 14.08
CA ILE A 82 -4.09 -4.73 12.77
C ILE A 82 -3.55 -3.74 11.73
N HIS A 83 -3.54 -2.45 12.04
CA HIS A 83 -3.03 -1.42 11.15
C HIS A 83 -1.56 -1.65 10.79
N LEU A 84 -0.71 -1.93 11.78
CA LEU A 84 0.72 -2.20 11.58
C LEU A 84 0.94 -3.43 10.67
N VAL A 85 0.23 -4.53 10.93
CA VAL A 85 0.35 -5.77 10.16
C VAL A 85 -0.15 -5.59 8.73
N LEU A 86 -1.28 -4.89 8.53
CA LEU A 86 -1.79 -4.62 7.19
C LEU A 86 -0.82 -3.76 6.37
N HIS A 87 -0.25 -2.71 6.95
CA HIS A 87 0.78 -1.92 6.28
C HIS A 87 2.06 -2.73 6.00
N ALA A 88 2.44 -3.67 6.88
CA ALA A 88 3.58 -4.56 6.65
C ALA A 88 3.34 -5.48 5.44
N ILE A 89 2.15 -6.09 5.36
CA ILE A 89 1.75 -6.93 4.23
C ILE A 89 1.74 -6.11 2.94
N ALA A 90 1.16 -4.90 2.97
CA ALA A 90 1.11 -4.01 1.82
C ALA A 90 2.52 -3.65 1.31
N LEU A 91 3.45 -3.34 2.22
CA LEU A 91 4.84 -3.05 1.89
C LEU A 91 5.55 -4.26 1.27
N ILE A 92 5.40 -5.45 1.86
CA ILE A 92 6.01 -6.69 1.33
C ILE A 92 5.50 -6.97 -0.09
N LEU A 93 4.19 -6.88 -0.32
CA LEU A 93 3.60 -7.09 -1.64
C LEU A 93 4.06 -6.03 -2.64
N GLY A 94 4.18 -4.77 -2.22
CA GLY A 94 4.74 -3.70 -3.03
C GLY A 94 6.20 -3.97 -3.44
N ILE A 95 7.03 -4.46 -2.51
CA ILE A 95 8.43 -4.82 -2.79
C ILE A 95 8.48 -5.95 -3.83
N ILE A 96 7.67 -7.01 -3.66
CA ILE A 96 7.59 -8.11 -4.63
C ILE A 96 7.12 -7.61 -5.99
N GLY A 97 6.15 -6.69 -6.04
CA GLY A 97 5.68 -6.05 -7.27
C GLY A 97 6.80 -5.31 -7.99
N ILE A 98 7.62 -4.54 -7.27
CA ILE A 98 8.79 -3.86 -7.86
C ILE A 98 9.84 -4.87 -8.31
N CYS A 99 10.13 -5.91 -7.50
CA CYS A 99 11.05 -6.97 -7.90
C CYS A 99 10.62 -7.65 -9.21
N ALA A 100 9.33 -7.85 -9.44
CA ALA A 100 8.82 -8.39 -10.70
C ALA A 100 9.10 -7.48 -11.91
N ALA A 101 9.00 -6.15 -11.73
CA ALA A 101 9.34 -5.19 -12.77
C ALA A 101 10.84 -5.19 -13.09
N PHE A 102 11.70 -5.17 -12.06
CA PHE A 102 13.16 -5.28 -12.25
C PHE A 102 13.56 -6.61 -12.89
N LYS A 103 12.92 -7.72 -12.50
CA LYS A 103 13.14 -9.03 -13.12
C LYS A 103 12.80 -9.00 -14.61
N ASN A 104 11.63 -8.45 -14.97
CA ASN A 104 11.24 -8.30 -16.37
C ASN A 104 12.26 -7.47 -17.18
N HIS A 105 12.70 -6.32 -16.66
CA HIS A 105 13.67 -5.46 -17.34
C HIS A 105 15.02 -6.17 -17.52
N ASN A 106 15.52 -6.83 -16.46
CA ASN A 106 16.77 -7.57 -16.50
C ASN A 106 16.73 -8.71 -17.52
N GLU A 107 15.65 -9.50 -17.52
CA GLU A 107 15.49 -10.62 -18.47
C GLU A 107 15.18 -10.16 -19.91
N SER A 108 14.74 -8.91 -20.09
CA SER A 108 14.46 -8.31 -21.40
C SER A 108 15.57 -7.38 -21.90
N ASN A 109 16.68 -7.25 -21.17
CA ASN A 109 17.77 -6.30 -21.44
C ASN A 109 17.33 -4.83 -21.58
N ILE A 110 16.32 -4.43 -20.82
CA ILE A 110 15.83 -3.04 -20.76
C ILE A 110 16.58 -2.34 -19.59
N PRO A 111 17.10 -1.12 -19.79
CA PRO A 111 17.72 -0.39 -18.68
C PRO A 111 16.71 -0.16 -17.55
N ASN A 112 17.17 -0.25 -16.31
CA ASN A 112 16.34 0.05 -15.14
C ASN A 112 16.30 1.55 -14.86
N LEU A 113 15.24 1.99 -14.16
CA LEU A 113 15.15 3.32 -13.55
C LEU A 113 15.33 4.51 -14.53
N TYR A 114 14.93 4.37 -15.79
CA TYR A 114 15.03 5.46 -16.77
C TYR A 114 13.77 6.33 -16.85
N SER A 115 12.63 5.84 -16.34
CA SER A 115 11.35 6.54 -16.44
C SER A 115 11.03 7.32 -15.16
N LEU A 116 10.33 8.44 -15.30
CA LEU A 116 9.84 9.24 -14.16
C LEU A 116 8.95 8.41 -13.22
N HIS A 117 8.13 7.50 -13.78
CA HIS A 117 7.32 6.56 -13.00
C HIS A 117 8.17 5.72 -12.04
N SER A 118 9.31 5.20 -12.51
CA SER A 118 10.18 4.35 -11.71
C SER A 118 10.91 5.12 -10.60
N TRP A 119 11.28 6.38 -10.84
CA TRP A 119 11.86 7.26 -9.82
C TRP A 119 10.86 7.56 -8.71
N ILE A 120 9.64 7.92 -9.09
CA ILE A 120 8.56 8.19 -8.14
C ILE A 120 8.21 6.90 -7.38
N GLY A 121 8.08 5.77 -8.07
CA GLY A 121 7.76 4.47 -7.45
C GLY A 121 8.76 4.06 -6.38
N ILE A 122 10.07 4.18 -6.65
CA ILE A 122 11.12 3.91 -5.66
C ILE A 122 11.07 4.92 -4.51
N GLY A 123 10.87 6.21 -4.79
CA GLY A 123 10.72 7.22 -3.73
C GLY A 123 9.54 6.91 -2.81
N VAL A 124 8.38 6.58 -3.40
CA VAL A 124 7.12 6.27 -2.73
C VAL A 124 7.23 5.03 -1.84
N ILE A 125 7.83 3.94 -2.32
CA ILE A 125 7.99 2.72 -1.51
C ILE A 125 9.04 2.91 -0.39
N THR A 126 10.09 3.69 -0.65
CA THR A 126 11.12 4.01 0.34
C THR A 126 10.54 4.83 1.48
N LEU A 127 9.80 5.90 1.16
CA LEU A 127 9.12 6.72 2.16
C LEU A 127 8.08 5.92 2.95
N TYR A 128 7.36 5.01 2.29
CA TYR A 128 6.41 4.12 2.97
C TYR A 128 7.13 3.18 3.96
N GLY A 129 8.28 2.62 3.58
CA GLY A 129 9.10 1.80 4.46
C GLY A 129 9.60 2.57 5.68
N ILE A 130 10.09 3.80 5.48
CA ILE A 130 10.52 4.69 6.58
C ILE A 130 9.34 5.00 7.50
N GLN A 131 8.17 5.34 6.94
CA GLN A 131 6.95 5.60 7.70
C GLN A 131 6.56 4.39 8.57
N TRP A 132 6.62 3.18 8.01
CA TRP A 132 6.28 1.96 8.73
C TRP A 132 7.26 1.69 9.88
N ILE A 133 8.57 1.83 9.65
CA ILE A 133 9.60 1.67 10.69
C ILE A 133 9.43 2.70 11.79
N TYR A 134 9.23 3.97 11.43
CA TYR A 134 9.01 5.05 12.39
C TYR A 134 7.76 4.79 13.25
N GLY A 135 6.64 4.41 12.61
CA GLY A 135 5.40 4.05 13.30
C GLY A 135 5.56 2.86 14.25
N PHE A 136 6.33 1.84 13.85
CA PHE A 136 6.67 0.71 14.71
C PHE A 136 7.47 1.15 15.94
N VAL A 137 8.55 1.92 15.74
CA VAL A 137 9.42 2.36 16.83
C VAL A 137 8.66 3.26 17.81
N VAL A 138 7.87 4.23 17.33
CA VAL A 138 7.17 5.17 18.20
C VAL A 138 5.99 4.54 18.93
N PHE A 139 5.11 3.83 18.22
CA PHE A 139 3.84 3.36 18.79
C PHE A 139 3.88 1.97 19.42
N PHE A 140 4.93 1.18 19.18
CA PHE A 140 5.09 -0.14 19.77
C PHE A 140 6.33 -0.26 20.64
N TYR A 141 7.51 0.12 20.14
CA TYR A 141 8.73 -0.03 20.93
C TYR A 141 8.81 1.00 22.07
N LEU A 142 8.65 2.29 21.76
CA LEU A 142 8.82 3.36 22.73
C LEU A 142 7.66 3.44 23.73
N GLU A 143 6.44 3.14 23.33
CA GLU A 143 5.28 3.06 24.23
C GLU A 143 5.45 1.95 25.28
N VAL A 144 6.02 0.81 24.87
CA VAL A 144 6.31 -0.32 25.78
C VAL A 144 7.47 0.04 26.72
N VAL A 145 8.51 0.71 26.22
CA VAL A 145 9.72 1.03 27.00
C VAL A 145 9.53 2.22 27.95
N LEU A 146 8.90 3.30 27.52
CA LEU A 146 8.83 4.54 28.31
C LEU A 146 7.60 4.64 29.21
N LYS A 147 6.56 3.81 29.03
CA LYS A 147 5.28 3.88 29.76
C LYS A 147 4.84 5.33 30.05
N SER A 148 5.05 6.20 29.06
CA SER A 148 4.95 7.65 29.20
C SER A 148 3.72 8.11 28.45
N ASP A 149 2.71 8.54 29.20
CA ASP A 149 1.45 9.08 28.68
C ASP A 149 1.62 10.46 27.99
N ALA A 150 2.86 10.96 27.84
CA ALA A 150 3.14 12.36 27.56
C ALA A 150 3.64 12.69 26.14
N ILE A 151 3.76 11.73 25.23
CA ILE A 151 4.26 12.03 23.88
C ILE A 151 3.12 12.06 22.86
N HIS A 152 2.48 13.22 22.75
CA HIS A 152 1.51 13.51 21.68
C HIS A 152 2.30 13.89 20.42
N PHE A 153 2.39 13.00 19.43
CA PHE A 153 2.98 13.30 18.12
C PHE A 153 1.86 13.60 17.09
N PRO A 154 1.48 14.86 16.87
CA PRO A 154 0.45 15.24 15.90
C PRO A 154 0.88 15.08 14.42
N GLY A 155 2.13 14.67 14.14
CA GLY A 155 2.70 14.70 12.78
C GLY A 155 2.32 13.55 11.84
N MET A 156 1.98 12.36 12.35
CA MET A 156 1.79 11.19 11.47
C MET A 156 0.47 11.22 10.68
N CYS A 157 -0.61 11.74 11.26
CA CYS A 157 -1.91 11.86 10.56
C CYS A 157 -1.84 12.85 9.37
N PHE A 158 -0.98 13.88 9.48
CA PHE A 158 -0.75 14.85 8.43
C PHE A 158 0.03 14.24 7.25
N TRP A 159 1.03 13.40 7.53
CA TRP A 159 1.83 12.74 6.50
C TRP A 159 1.04 11.66 5.73
N GLU A 160 0.20 10.88 6.42
CA GLU A 160 -0.65 9.86 5.79
C GLU A 160 -1.71 10.46 4.85
N CYS A 161 -2.31 11.60 5.23
CA CYS A 161 -3.26 12.30 4.36
C CYS A 161 -2.57 12.99 3.18
N LEU A 162 -1.37 13.55 3.36
CA LEU A 162 -0.61 14.17 2.26
C LEU A 162 -0.22 13.13 1.20
N TYR A 163 0.15 11.91 1.63
CA TYR A 163 0.59 10.82 0.77
C TYR A 163 -0.51 10.26 -0.15
N MET A 164 -1.71 10.00 0.40
CA MET A 164 -2.88 9.58 -0.40
C MET A 164 -3.39 10.71 -1.30
N SER A 165 -3.32 11.96 -0.84
CA SER A 165 -3.68 13.13 -1.65
C SER A 165 -2.70 13.34 -2.82
N TRP A 166 -1.42 12.99 -2.65
CA TRP A 166 -0.42 13.04 -3.71
C TRP A 166 -0.60 11.94 -4.76
N LEU A 167 -0.90 10.70 -4.34
CA LEU A 167 -1.20 9.58 -5.26
C LEU A 167 -2.49 9.80 -6.08
N LEU A 168 -3.48 10.51 -5.52
CA LEU A 168 -4.70 10.91 -6.23
C LEU A 168 -4.54 12.18 -7.08
N ALA A 169 -3.53 13.02 -6.78
CA ALA A 169 -3.24 14.25 -7.52
C ALA A 169 -2.45 14.01 -8.83
N MET A 170 -1.95 12.80 -9.07
CA MET A 170 -1.24 12.45 -10.32
C MET A 170 -2.21 11.95 -11.40
N ARG A 171 -3.06 12.85 -11.90
CA ARG A 171 -3.44 12.84 -13.32
C ARG A 171 -2.52 13.83 -14.03
N VAL A 172 -1.61 13.28 -14.85
CA VAL A 172 -0.97 13.79 -16.09
C VAL A 172 0.36 13.07 -16.23
#